data_AF-A0A538DZ36-F1
#
_entry.id   AF-A0A538DZ36-F1
#
_cell.length_a   1.000
_cell.length_b   1.000
_cell.length_c   1.000
_cell.angle_alpha   90.00
_cell.angle_beta   90.00
_cell.angle_gamma   90.00
#
_symmetry.space_group_name_H-M   'P 1'
#
loop_
_entity.id
_entity.type
_entity.pdbx_description
1 polymer ?
#
loop_
_entity_poly.entity_id
_entity_poly.type
_entity_poly.pdbx_seq_one_letter_code
_entity_poly.pdbx_strand_id
1 'polypeptide(L)'
;MAEVTLSRKLAAEFVGTGALVICGPGTAAATFMIAKSTGVAFSMAQLGIISFAFMMVIIAMVYTIGHISGCHINPAVTLALAAG
;
A
#
# COMPACT_ATOMS: atom_id res chain seq x y z
N MET A 1 -7.26 0.87 -27.85
CA MET A 1 -7.00 -0.09 -26.76
C MET A 1 -8.36 -0.60 -26.29
N ALA A 2 -8.54 -1.91 -26.13
CA ALA A 2 -9.79 -2.44 -25.58
C ALA A 2 -9.99 -1.91 -24.15
N GLU A 3 -11.20 -1.47 -23.84
CA GLU A 3 -11.55 -0.95 -22.51
C GLU A 3 -11.37 -2.06 -21.47
N VAL A 4 -10.74 -1.73 -20.34
CA VAL A 4 -10.49 -2.70 -19.27
C VAL A 4 -11.80 -2.87 -18.49
N THR A 5 -12.34 -4.10 -18.45
CA THR A 5 -13.60 -4.38 -17.77
C THR A 5 -13.59 -3.95 -16.31
N LEU A 6 -14.74 -3.51 -15.79
CA LEU A 6 -14.90 -3.08 -14.41
C LEU A 6 -14.45 -4.14 -13.41
N SER A 7 -14.82 -5.40 -13.63
CA SER A 7 -14.42 -6.53 -12.76
C SER A 7 -12.90 -6.66 -12.65
N ARG A 8 -12.17 -6.41 -13.75
CA ARG A 8 -10.70 -6.45 -13.75
C ARG A 8 -10.09 -5.25 -13.03
N LYS A 9 -10.68 -4.06 -13.14
CA LYS A 9 -10.27 -2.87 -12.37
C LYS A 9 -10.44 -3.10 -10.86
N LEU A 10 -11.61 -3.62 -10.46
CA LEU A 10 -11.90 -3.93 -9.05
C LEU A 10 -10.96 -5.00 -8.48
N ALA A 11 -10.69 -6.07 -9.24
CA ALA A 11 -9.72 -7.09 -8.82
C ALA A 11 -8.31 -6.51 -8.65
N ALA A 12 -7.89 -5.61 -9.54
CA ALA A 12 -6.60 -4.92 -9.42
C ALA A 12 -6.54 -4.04 -8.16
N GLU A 13 -7.57 -3.24 -7.89
CA GLU A 13 -7.66 -2.42 -6.66
C GLU A 13 -7.68 -3.26 -5.38
N PHE A 14 -8.35 -4.41 -5.39
CA PHE A 14 -8.36 -5.36 -4.27
C PHE A 14 -6.96 -5.92 -4.00
N VAL A 15 -6.27 -6.41 -5.04
CA VAL A 15 -4.90 -6.91 -4.92
C VAL A 15 -3.95 -5.80 -4.47
N GLY A 16 -4.09 -4.60 -5.03
CA GLY A 16 -3.27 -3.44 -4.67
C GLY A 16 -3.44 -3.02 -3.22
N THR A 17 -4.68 -2.97 -2.74
CA THR A 17 -4.98 -2.67 -1.33
C THR A 17 -4.49 -3.79 -0.41
N GLY A 18 -4.64 -5.05 -0.81
CA GLY A 18 -4.11 -6.20 -0.07
C GLY A 18 -2.59 -6.12 0.11
N ALA A 19 -1.87 -5.81 -0.96
CA ALA A 19 -0.42 -5.60 -0.90
C ALA A 19 -0.05 -4.42 0.00
N LEU A 20 -0.76 -3.28 -0.11
CA LEU A 20 -0.56 -2.12 0.76
C LEU A 20 -0.71 -2.48 2.24
N VAL A 21 -1.74 -3.24 2.60
CA VAL A 21 -2.01 -3.65 4.01
C VAL A 21 -0.99 -4.69 4.50
N ILE A 22 -0.60 -5.65 3.66
CA ILE A 22 0.40 -6.65 4.03
C ILE A 22 1.78 -6.00 4.23
N CYS A 23 2.20 -5.13 3.32
CA CYS A 23 3.53 -4.53 3.37
C CYS A 23 3.61 -3.35 4.35
N GLY A 24 2.65 -2.43 4.33
CA GLY A 24 2.69 -1.22 5.17
C GLY A 24 2.46 -1.55 6.66
N PRO A 25 1.20 -1.75 7.09
CA PRO A 25 0.89 -2.17 8.45
C PRO A 25 1.62 -3.45 8.90
N GLY A 26 1.84 -4.42 8.01
CA GLY A 26 2.60 -5.62 8.35
C GLY A 26 4.07 -5.33 8.72
N THR A 27 4.73 -4.36 8.08
CA THR A 27 6.07 -3.91 8.50
C THR A 27 6.03 -3.26 9.89
N ALA A 28 4.99 -2.48 10.20
CA ALA A 28 4.81 -1.90 11.53
C ALA A 28 4.64 -2.98 12.62
N ALA A 29 3.80 -3.98 12.34
CA ALA A 29 3.60 -5.12 13.24
C ALA A 29 4.91 -5.92 13.45
N ALA A 30 5.63 -6.23 12.38
CA ALA A 30 6.91 -6.94 12.44
C ALA A 30 7.97 -6.15 13.24
N THR A 31 8.06 -4.84 13.00
CA THR A 31 9.00 -3.95 13.69
C THR A 31 8.74 -3.92 15.19
N PHE A 32 7.46 -3.87 15.60
CA PHE A 32 7.08 -3.93 17.01
C PHE A 32 7.42 -5.28 17.66
N MET A 33 7.16 -6.39 16.96
CA MET A 33 7.50 -7.74 17.44
C MET A 33 9.00 -7.93 17.63
N ILE A 34 9.81 -7.44 16.68
CA ILE A 34 11.27 -7.49 16.76
C ILE A 34 11.76 -6.65 17.94
N ALA A 35 11.29 -5.41 18.07
CA ALA A 35 11.67 -4.51 19.17
C ALA A 35 11.39 -5.14 20.55
N LYS A 36 10.23 -5.80 20.70
CA LYS A 36 9.88 -6.54 21.92
C LYS A 36 10.81 -7.71 22.20
N SER A 37 11.24 -8.44 21.17
CA SER A 37 12.11 -9.62 21.31
C SER A 37 13.57 -9.28 21.62
N THR A 38 14.06 -8.16 21.10
CA THR A 38 15.47 -7.74 21.24
C THR A 38 15.71 -6.74 22.36
N GLY A 39 14.64 -6.15 22.92
CA GLY A 39 14.73 -5.07 23.92
C GLY A 39 15.16 -3.73 23.34
N VAL A 40 15.24 -3.60 22.01
CA VAL A 40 15.56 -2.35 21.33
C VAL A 40 14.37 -1.40 21.40
N ALA A 41 14.57 -0.22 21.98
CA ALA A 41 13.53 0.80 22.05
C ALA A 41 13.12 1.29 20.65
N PHE A 42 11.83 1.58 20.49
CA PHE A 42 11.31 2.18 19.27
C PHE A 42 11.86 3.60 19.11
N SER A 43 12.51 3.88 17.98
CA SER A 43 13.11 5.17 17.67
C SER A 43 12.66 5.67 16.29
N MET A 44 13.12 6.86 15.90
CA MET A 44 12.84 7.43 14.58
C MET A 44 13.36 6.56 13.43
N ALA A 45 14.39 5.72 13.66
CA ALA A 45 14.91 4.81 12.64
C ALA A 45 13.85 3.77 12.23
N GLN A 46 13.16 3.15 13.20
CA GLN A 46 12.08 2.20 12.93
C GLN A 46 10.89 2.86 12.22
N LEU A 47 10.52 4.07 12.63
CA LEU A 47 9.46 4.83 11.97
C LEU A 47 9.82 5.16 10.51
N GLY A 48 11.09 5.47 10.25
CA GLY A 48 11.63 5.66 8.90
C GLY A 48 11.50 4.40 8.04
N ILE A 49 11.84 3.22 8.58
CA ILE A 49 11.69 1.95 7.87
C ILE A 49 10.24 1.66 7.52
N ILE A 50 9.31 1.88 8.46
CA ILE A 50 7.87 1.68 8.24
C ILE A 50 7.38 2.62 7.13
N SER A 51 7.72 3.91 7.21
CA SER A 51 7.34 4.91 6.20
C SER A 51 7.90 4.55 4.81
N PHE A 52 9.14 4.07 4.76
CA PHE A 52 9.77 3.64 3.51
C PHE A 52 9.06 2.41 2.92
N ALA A 53 8.66 1.44 3.75
CA ALA A 53 7.91 0.27 3.29
C ALA A 53 6.55 0.65 2.67
N PHE A 54 5.82 1.59 3.30
CA PHE A 54 4.57 2.14 2.74
C PHE A 54 4.81 2.81 1.38
N MET A 55 5.84 3.65 1.28
CA MET A 55 6.16 4.32 0.01
C MET A 55 6.52 3.30 -1.08
N MET A 56 7.37 2.32 -0.77
CA MET A 56 7.82 1.33 -1.74
C MET A 56 6.68 0.47 -2.28
N VAL A 57 5.75 0.03 -1.44
CA VAL A 57 4.60 -0.75 -1.92
C VAL A 57 3.65 0.09 -2.77
N ILE A 58 3.43 1.36 -2.44
CA ILE A 58 2.60 2.26 -3.26
C ILE A 58 3.25 2.43 -4.64
N ILE A 59 4.54 2.74 -4.72
CA ILE A 59 5.26 2.89 -5.99
C ILE A 59 5.18 1.60 -6.81
N ALA A 60 5.44 0.45 -6.19
CA ALA A 60 5.36 -0.84 -6.87
C ALA A 60 3.95 -1.10 -7.45
N MET A 61 2.90 -0.73 -6.71
CA MET A 61 1.51 -0.94 -7.15
C MET A 61 1.10 0.02 -8.26
N VAL A 62 1.54 1.28 -8.20
CA VAL A 62 1.32 2.25 -9.28
C VAL A 62 1.89 1.73 -10.60
N TYR A 63 3.11 1.20 -10.62
CA TYR A 63 3.72 0.67 -11.84
C TYR A 63 3.09 -0.64 -12.34
N THR A 64 2.62 -1.49 -11.43
CA THR A 64 2.10 -2.82 -11.80
C THR A 64 0.63 -2.81 -12.18
N ILE A 65 -0.22 -2.03 -11.50
CA ILE A 65 -1.68 -2.02 -11.73
C ILE A 65 -2.25 -0.65 -12.12
N GLY A 66 -1.43 0.40 -12.15
CA GLY A 66 -1.88 1.75 -12.53
C GLY A 66 -2.49 1.81 -13.93
N HIS A 67 -1.88 1.11 -14.89
CA HIS A 67 -2.40 1.03 -16.27
C HIS A 67 -3.71 0.21 -16.40
N ILE A 68 -4.10 -0.51 -15.34
CA ILE A 68 -5.34 -1.31 -15.32
C ILE A 68 -6.47 -0.52 -14.67
N SER A 69 -6.24 0.00 -13.46
CA SER A 69 -7.28 0.55 -12.57
C SER A 69 -7.15 2.03 -12.27
N GLY A 70 -5.99 2.64 -12.53
CA GLY A 70 -5.60 3.92 -11.95
C GLY A 70 -4.83 3.79 -10.63
N CYS A 71 -4.82 2.60 -10.00
CA CYS A 71 -4.13 2.29 -8.74
C CYS A 71 -4.48 3.28 -7.62
N HIS A 72 -5.77 3.40 -7.31
CA HIS A 72 -6.23 4.25 -6.22
C HIS A 72 -5.80 3.68 -4.87
N ILE A 73 -5.99 2.36 -4.67
CA ILE A 73 -5.71 1.56 -3.47
C ILE A 73 -6.17 2.19 -2.14
N ASN A 74 -7.08 3.16 -2.25
CA ASN A 74 -7.52 4.06 -1.19
C ASN A 74 -8.89 4.67 -1.57
N PRO A 75 -9.93 4.46 -0.76
CA PRO A 75 -11.24 5.08 -0.97
C PRO A 75 -11.20 6.61 -1.00
N ALA A 76 -10.38 7.25 -0.16
CA ALA A 76 -10.28 8.72 -0.12
C ALA A 76 -9.72 9.29 -1.43
N VAL A 77 -8.75 8.61 -2.05
CA VAL A 77 -8.21 8.98 -3.37
C VAL A 77 -9.29 8.82 -4.44
N THR A 78 -10.02 7.70 -4.41
CA THR A 78 -11.12 7.46 -5.35
C THR A 78 -12.19 8.55 -5.27
N LEU A 79 -12.59 8.93 -4.05
CA LEU A 79 -13.59 9.98 -3.84
C LEU A 79 -13.07 11.37 -4.25
N ALA A 80 -11.80 11.68 -3.95
CA ALA A 80 -11.19 12.95 -4.36
C ALA A 80 -11.17 13.10 -5.89
N LEU A 81 -10.83 12.03 -6.61
CA LEU A 81 -10.83 12.03 -8.08
C LEU A 81 -12.23 12.02 -8.70
N ALA A 82 -13.24 11.52 -7.97
CA ALA A 82 -14.63 11.56 -8.43
C ALA A 82 -15.31 12.92 -8.19
N ALA A 83 -14.82 13.69 -7.20
CA ALA A 83 -15.35 15.00 -6.84
C ALA A 83 -14.69 16.17 -7.60
N GLY A 84 -13.50 15.97 -8.15
CA GLY A 84 -12.81 16.92 -9.04
C GLY A 84 -13.28 16.81 -10.48
#